data_AF-A0A8S3KIZ8-F1
#
_entry.id   AF-A0A8S3KIZ8-F1
#
_cell.length_a   1.000
_cell.length_b   1.000
_cell.length_c   1.000
_cell.angle_alpha   90.00
_cell.angle_beta   90.00
_cell.angle_gamma   90.00
#
_symmetry.space_group_name_H-M   'P 1'
#
loop_
_entity.id
_entity.type
_entity.pdbx_description
1 polymer ?
#
loop_
_entity_poly.entity_id
_entity_poly.type
_entity_poly.pdbx_seq_one_letter_code
_entity_poly.pdbx_strand_id
1 'polypeptide(L)' 'MGKPDLAEKYFIRFLEQLPLQDPLLGDLYHDLGRLASHVGNLDKSIEWHKKASMVKIQNQSSITV' A
#
# COMPACT_ATOMS: atom_id res chain seq x y z
N MET A 1 -11.14 -17.99 9.29
CA MET A 1 -10.89 -16.60 9.75
C MET A 1 -9.56 -16.17 9.17
N GLY A 2 -9.49 -14.98 8.54
CA GLY A 2 -8.23 -14.45 8.01
C GLY A 2 -7.23 -14.13 9.13
N LYS A 3 -5.93 -14.11 8.80
CA LYS A 3 -4.86 -13.71 9.73
C LYS A 3 -4.31 -12.34 9.29
N PRO A 4 -4.97 -11.23 9.66
CA PRO A 4 -4.62 -9.93 9.15
C PRO A 4 -3.23 -9.47 9.59
N ASP A 5 -2.79 -9.83 10.79
CA ASP A 5 -1.45 -9.48 11.29
C ASP A 5 -0.33 -10.11 10.44
N LEU A 6 -0.55 -11.33 9.94
CA LEU A 6 0.40 -11.96 9.02
C LEU A 6 0.38 -11.26 7.66
N ALA A 7 -0.79 -10.89 7.15
CA ALA A 7 -0.90 -10.17 5.89
C ALA A 7 -0.16 -8.82 5.95
N GLU A 8 -0.36 -8.04 7.02
CA GLU A 8 0.35 -6.76 7.24
C GLU A 8 1.87 -6.98 7.25
N LYS A 9 2.34 -8.02 7.97
CA LYS A 9 3.77 -8.36 8.02
C LYS A 9 4.35 -8.73 6.65
N TYR A 10 3.64 -9.54 5.86
CA TYR A 10 4.10 -9.92 4.52
C TYR A 10 4.14 -8.71 3.57
N PHE A 11 3.11 -7.86 3.61
CA PHE A 11 3.07 -6.65 2.78
C PHE A 11 4.16 -5.65 3.12
N ILE A 12 4.46 -5.44 4.41
CA ILE A 12 5.58 -4.58 4.84
C ILE A 12 6.92 -5.14 4.35
N ARG A 13 7.16 -6.45 4.52
CA ARG A 13 8.39 -7.08 4.01
C ARG A 13 8.51 -6.95 2.49
N PHE A 14 7.40 -7.04 1.78
CA PHE A 14 7.39 -6.92 0.33
C PHE A 14 7.66 -5.48 -0.12
N LEU A 15 7.16 -4.46 0.62
CA LEU A 15 7.50 -3.05 0.39
C LEU A 15 9.00 -2.78 0.50
N GLU A 16 9.70 -3.41 1.45
CA GLU A 16 11.15 -3.26 1.63
C GLU A 16 11.97 -3.87 0.48
N GLN A 17 11.39 -4.82 -0.25
CA GLN A 17 12.04 -5.52 -1.36
C GLN A 17 11.78 -4.87 -2.71
N LEU A 18 10.75 -4.02 -2.82
CA LEU A 18 10.35 -3.38 -4.07
C LEU A 18 11.10 -2.06 -4.28
N PRO A 19 11.54 -1.77 -5.53
CA PRO A 19 12.08 -0.46 -5.85
C PRO A 19 11.00 0.62 -5.72
N LEU A 20 11.40 1.82 -5.29
CA LEU A 20 10.49 2.96 -5.04
C LEU A 20 9.63 3.40 -6.23
N GLN A 21 9.99 3.01 -7.46
CA GLN A 21 9.28 3.34 -8.70
C GLN A 21 8.49 2.16 -9.26
N ASP A 22 8.36 1.07 -8.51
CA ASP A 22 7.59 -0.08 -8.96
C ASP A 22 6.09 0.30 -9.05
N PRO A 23 5.42 0.05 -10.20
CA PRO A 23 3.98 0.24 -10.33
C PRO A 23 3.17 -0.51 -9.26
N LEU A 24 3.68 -1.67 -8.79
CA LEU A 24 3.03 -2.52 -7.79
C LEU A 24 2.99 -1.90 -6.40
N LEU A 25 3.83 -0.92 -6.10
CA LEU A 25 3.88 -0.27 -4.79
C LEU A 25 2.55 0.42 -4.46
N GLY A 26 1.90 1.01 -5.47
CA GLY A 26 0.59 1.65 -5.32
C GLY A 26 -0.53 0.67 -4.98
N ASP A 27 -0.50 -0.52 -5.56
CA ASP A 27 -1.49 -1.57 -5.28
C ASP A 27 -1.25 -2.23 -3.93
N LEU A 28 0.02 -2.42 -3.54
CA LEU A 28 0.40 -2.95 -2.23
C LEU A 28 -0.05 -2.05 -1.07
N TYR A 29 0.10 -0.72 -1.21
CA TYR A 29 -0.45 0.23 -0.25
C TYR A 29 -1.98 0.22 -0.23
N HIS A 30 -2.64 -0.01 -1.37
CA HIS A 30 -4.09 -0.12 -1.42
C HIS A 30 -4.58 -1.36 -0.65
N ASP A 31 -3.90 -2.49 -0.80
CA ASP A 31 -4.21 -3.73 -0.09
C ASP A 31 -3.97 -3.63 1.42
N LEU A 32 -2.92 -2.92 1.85
CA LEU A 32 -2.71 -2.57 3.26
C LEU A 32 -3.85 -1.70 3.82
N GLY A 33 -4.35 -0.76 3.03
CA GLY A 33 -5.50 0.08 3.41
C GLY A 33 -6.77 -0.73 3.59
N ARG A 34 -7.03 -1.69 2.68
CA ARG A 34 -8.17 -2.61 2.79
C ARG A 34 -8.05 -3.53 3.99
N LEU A 35 -6.85 -4.05 4.25
CA LEU A 35 -6.56 -4.88 5.41
C LEU A 35 -6.80 -4.13 6.73
N ALA A 36 -6.31 -2.89 6.82
CA ALA A 36 -6.53 -2.02 7.98
C ALA A 36 -8.03 -1.75 8.21
N SER A 37 -8.80 -1.53 7.14
CA SER A 37 -10.26 -1.41 7.21
C SER A 37 -10.92 -2.69 7.72
N HIS A 38 -10.48 -3.86 7.25
CA HIS A 38 -11.00 -5.15 7.71
C HIS A 38 -10.75 -5.43 9.20
N VAL A 39 -9.68 -4.89 9.79
CA VAL A 39 -9.41 -4.99 11.24
C VAL A 39 -10.05 -3.87 12.05
N GLY A 40 -10.81 -2.96 11.42
CA GLY A 40 -11.47 -1.84 12.06
C GLY A 40 -10.57 -0.64 12.35
N ASN A 41 -9.32 -0.64 11.85
CA ASN A 41 -8.40 0.47 12.00
C ASN A 41 -8.52 1.43 10.81
N LEU A 42 -9.54 2.29 10.86
CA LEU A 42 -9.86 3.23 9.79
C LEU A 42 -8.79 4.31 9.62
N ASP A 43 -8.16 4.76 10.70
CA ASP A 43 -7.08 5.74 10.64
C ASP A 43 -5.89 5.21 9.82
N LYS A 44 -5.41 4.00 10.13
CA LYS A 44 -4.37 3.34 9.32
C LYS A 44 -4.83 3.11 7.88
N SER A 45 -6.09 2.73 7.67
CA SER A 45 -6.63 2.52 6.34
C SER A 45 -6.52 3.77 5.48
N ILE A 46 -6.89 4.93 6.03
CA ILE A 46 -6.80 6.23 5.35
C ILE A 46 -5.35 6.58 5.04
N GLU A 47 -4.42 6.36 5.98
CA GLU A 47 -3.00 6.63 5.75
C GLU A 47 -2.42 5.79 4.60
N TRP A 48 -2.75 4.49 4.56
CA TRP A 48 -2.29 3.60 3.49
C TRP A 48 -2.88 3.97 2.14
N HIS A 49 -4.17 4.29 2.08
CA HIS A 49 -4.79 4.75 0.83
C HIS A 49 -4.22 6.08 0.33
N LYS A 50 -3.85 7.01 1.23
CA LYS A 50 -3.15 8.25 0.84
C LYS A 50 -1.80 7.95 0.21
N LYS A 51 -1.00 7.05 0.82
CA LYS A 51 0.30 6.62 0.26
C LYS A 51 0.14 5.96 -1.11
N ALA A 52 -0.85 5.09 -1.26
CA ALA A 52 -1.17 4.46 -2.56
C ALA A 52 -1.40 5.49 -3.66
N SER A 53 -2.22 6.51 -3.38
CA SER A 53 -2.52 7.59 -4.32
C SER A 53 -1.28 8.42 -4.66
N MET A 54 -0.46 8.76 -3.67
CA MET A 54 0.80 9.51 -3.90
C MET A 54 1.74 8.75 -4.84
N VAL A 55 1.92 7.45 -4.64
CA VAL A 55 2.78 6.63 -5.50
C VAL A 55 2.22 6.51 -6.91
N LYS A 56 0.90 6.32 -7.05
CA LYS A 56 0.24 6.30 -8.36
C LYS A 56 0.44 7.62 -9.11
N ILE A 57 0.30 8.76 -8.43
CA ILE A 57 0.54 10.09 -9.01
C ILE A 57 2.02 10.26 -9.38
N GLN A 58 2.95 9.86 -8.51
CA GLN A 58 4.39 9.97 -8.76
C GLN A 58 4.80 9.14 -9.99
N ASN A 59 4.36 7.89 -10.07
CA ASN A 59 4.62 7.02 -11.21
C ASN A 59 4.00 7.55 -12.51
N GLN A 60 2.81 8.17 -12.47
CA GLN A 60 2.21 8.82 -13.65
C GLN A 60 2.97 10.07 -14.09
N SER A 61 3.44 10.87 -13.14
CA SER A 61 4.18 12.11 -13.41
C SER A 61 5.54 11.83 -14.07
N SER A 62 6.17 10.71 -13.70
CA SER A 62 7.44 10.27 -14.30
C SER A 62 7.33 9.83 -15.76
N ILE A 63 6.12 9.58 -16.29
CA ILE A 63 5.90 9.16 -17.68
C ILE A 63 5.69 10.39 -18.62
N THR A 64 5.63 11.62 -18.08
CA THR A 64 5.24 12.83 -18.84
C THR A 64 6.39 13.84 -19.04
N VAL A 65 7.66 13.45 -18.97
CA VAL A 65 8.83 14.31 -19.30
C VAL A 65 9.61 13.75 -20.47
#